data_AF-A0AAQ3A1E7-F1
#
_entry.id   AF-A0AAQ3A1E7-F1
#
_cell.length_a   1.000
_cell.length_b   1.000
_cell.length_c   1.000
_cell.angle_alpha   90.00
_cell.angle_beta   90.00
_cell.angle_gamma   90.00
#
_symmetry.space_group_name_H-M   'P 1'
#
loop_
_entity.id
_entity.type
_entity.pdbx_description
1 polymer ?
#
loop_
_entity_poly.entity_id
_entity_poly.type
_entity_poly.pdbx_seq_one_letter_code
_entity_poly.pdbx_strand_id
1 'polypeptide(L)'
;MNDEASKQLTDARFKRLVGVQRTTFEEMLTVLKTAYQLKHAKGGRKPKLSLEDLLMTTLQYMREYRTYEEIAADFGIHESNLIHRSQWVEVTLVQGGFTISRTPLSSEDTVMIDATEVKINRPKKTISELLW
;
A
#
# COMPACT_ATOMS: atom_id res chain seq x y z
N MET A 1 -1.42 7.40 9.96
CA MET A 1 -0.58 8.17 10.92
C MET A 1 0.26 9.16 10.13
N ASN A 2 0.42 10.40 10.60
CA ASN A 2 1.14 11.45 9.87
C ASN A 2 2.63 11.45 10.25
N ASP A 3 3.49 12.01 9.40
CA ASP A 3 4.94 12.09 9.62
C ASP A 3 5.29 12.80 10.93
N GLU A 4 4.62 13.91 11.24
CA GLU A 4 4.88 14.69 12.47
C GLU A 4 4.64 13.86 13.74
N ALA A 5 3.58 13.06 13.76
CA ALA A 5 3.30 12.16 14.88
C ALA A 5 4.35 11.04 14.98
N SER A 6 4.93 10.64 13.85
CA SER A 6 5.92 9.57 13.81
C SER A 6 7.28 9.96 14.40
N LYS A 7 7.61 11.27 14.41
CA LYS A 7 8.88 11.80 14.93
C LYS A 7 9.03 11.60 16.44
N GLN A 8 7.92 11.62 17.19
CA GLN A 8 7.92 11.46 18.64
C GLN A 8 8.08 10.00 19.10
N LEU A 9 8.05 9.04 18.16
CA LEU A 9 8.17 7.63 18.48
C LEU A 9 9.64 7.24 18.74
N THR A 10 9.84 6.16 19.49
CA THR A 10 11.13 5.44 19.51
C THR A 10 11.27 4.61 18.24
N ASP A 11 12.49 4.36 17.77
CA ASP A 11 12.78 3.59 16.56
C ASP A 11 12.10 2.21 16.54
N ALA A 12 12.04 1.53 17.68
CA ALA A 12 11.36 0.25 17.82
C ALA A 12 9.84 0.36 17.59
N ARG A 13 9.21 1.41 18.10
CA ARG A 13 7.77 1.68 17.86
C ARG A 13 7.53 2.13 16.42
N PHE A 14 8.42 2.94 15.86
CA PHE A 14 8.34 3.34 14.45
C PHE A 14 8.39 2.13 13.52
N LYS A 15 9.37 1.23 13.71
CA LYS A 15 9.48 -0.01 12.94
C LYS A 15 8.23 -0.88 13.07
N ARG A 16 7.66 -0.97 14.28
CA ARG A 16 6.45 -1.76 14.52
C ARG A 16 5.21 -1.18 13.83
N LEU A 17 5.07 0.14 13.75
CA LEU A 17 3.89 0.79 13.17
C LEU A 17 4.02 0.93 11.65
N VAL A 18 5.17 1.40 11.16
CA VAL A 18 5.38 1.68 9.73
C VAL A 18 5.85 0.45 8.97
N GLY A 19 6.53 -0.50 9.63
CA GLY A 19 7.06 -1.73 9.02
C GLY A 19 8.49 -1.60 8.48
N VAL A 20 9.06 -0.40 8.47
CA VAL A 20 10.44 -0.13 8.02
C VAL A 20 11.28 0.51 9.11
N GLN A 21 12.60 0.34 9.04
CA GLN A 21 13.52 1.08 9.91
C GLN A 21 13.54 2.56 9.52
N ARG A 22 13.81 3.45 10.48
CA ARG A 22 13.89 4.90 10.20
C ARG A 22 14.96 5.24 9.17
N THR A 23 16.12 4.58 9.25
CA THR A 23 17.21 4.72 8.27
C THR A 23 16.73 4.40 6.85
N THR A 24 16.06 3.26 6.67
CA THR A 24 15.48 2.86 5.38
C THR A 24 14.39 3.83 4.92
N PHE A 25 13.55 4.33 5.83
CA PHE A 25 12.53 5.33 5.50
C PHE A 25 13.16 6.63 4.98
N GLU A 26 14.24 7.09 5.61
CA GLU A 26 15.00 8.25 5.15
C GLU A 26 15.64 8.01 3.79
N GLU A 27 16.24 6.84 3.55
CA GLU A 27 16.78 6.46 2.24
C GLU A 27 15.68 6.49 1.16
N MET A 28 14.52 5.89 1.42
CA MET A 28 13.36 5.94 0.53
C MET A 28 12.92 7.38 0.24
N LEU A 29 12.88 8.25 1.25
CA LEU A 29 12.56 9.66 1.09
C LEU A 29 13.58 10.39 0.22
N THR A 30 14.87 10.09 0.34
CA THR A 30 15.90 10.73 -0.51
C THR A 30 15.68 10.39 -1.98
N VAL A 31 15.39 9.12 -2.30
CA VAL A 31 15.05 8.68 -3.66
C VAL A 31 13.82 9.41 -4.18
N LEU A 32 12.75 9.49 -3.37
CA LEU A 32 11.53 10.21 -3.75
C LEU A 32 11.78 11.71 -3.95
N LYS A 33 12.59 12.35 -3.11
CA LYS A 33 12.93 13.78 -3.22
C LYS A 33 13.70 14.05 -4.52
N THR A 34 14.68 13.22 -4.86
CA THR A 34 15.43 13.34 -6.12
C THR A 34 14.52 13.15 -7.33
N ALA A 35 13.68 12.11 -7.34
CA ALA A 35 12.73 11.86 -8.42
C ALA A 35 11.68 12.99 -8.55
N TYR A 36 11.21 13.51 -7.42
CA TYR A 36 10.28 14.63 -7.38
C TYR A 36 10.90 15.90 -7.96
N GLN A 37 12.14 16.22 -7.58
CA GLN A 37 12.86 17.38 -8.13
C GLN A 37 13.04 17.28 -9.63
N LEU A 38 13.40 16.09 -10.16
CA LEU A 38 13.51 15.87 -11.60
C LEU A 38 12.17 16.06 -12.32
N LYS A 39 11.08 15.51 -11.75
CA LYS A 39 9.73 15.63 -12.31
C LYS A 39 9.22 17.08 -12.29
N HIS A 40 9.57 17.85 -11.27
CA HIS A 40 9.14 19.23 -11.06
C HIS A 40 10.18 20.28 -11.47
N ALA A 41 11.27 19.89 -12.16
CA ALA A 41 12.30 20.81 -12.62
C ALA A 41 11.75 21.90 -13.56
N LYS A 42 10.70 21.57 -14.34
CA LYS A 42 10.01 22.51 -15.24
C LYS A 42 8.90 23.32 -14.56
N GLY A 43 8.79 23.23 -13.23
CA GLY A 43 7.71 23.83 -12.46
C GLY A 43 6.42 23.02 -12.48
N GLY A 44 5.47 23.40 -11.61
CA GLY A 44 4.17 22.74 -11.50
C GLY A 44 3.44 23.10 -10.20
N ARG A 45 2.21 22.60 -10.06
CA ARG A 45 1.41 22.82 -8.85
C ARG A 45 2.03 22.09 -7.65
N LYS A 46 2.18 22.80 -6.54
CA LYS A 46 2.62 22.20 -5.27
C LYS A 46 1.57 21.19 -4.78
N PRO A 47 1.99 19.98 -4.40
CA PRO A 47 1.10 18.96 -3.86
C PRO A 47 0.53 19.40 -2.51
N LYS A 48 -0.71 18.99 -2.22
CA LYS A 48 -1.36 19.24 -0.92
C LYS A 48 -0.75 18.39 0.20
N LEU A 49 -0.24 17.20 -0.14
CA LEU A 49 0.40 16.26 0.77
C LEU A 49 1.92 16.40 0.67
N SER A 50 2.61 16.34 1.81
CA SER A 50 4.07 16.24 1.87
C SER A 50 4.55 14.92 1.27
N LEU A 51 5.84 14.83 0.89
CA LEU A 51 6.39 13.57 0.39
C LEU A 51 6.53 12.55 1.53
N GLU A 52 6.78 13.03 2.73
CA GLU A 52 6.87 12.27 3.97
C GLU A 52 5.54 11.58 4.30
N ASP A 53 4.44 12.34 4.33
CA ASP A 53 3.11 11.78 4.58
C ASP A 53 2.65 10.88 3.44
N LEU A 54 3.05 11.18 2.19
CA LEU A 54 2.76 10.33 1.06
C LEU A 54 3.45 8.95 1.18
N LEU A 55 4.73 8.93 1.57
CA LEU A 55 5.43 7.66 1.81
C LEU A 55 4.79 6.91 2.98
N MET A 56 4.43 7.61 4.06
CA MET A 56 3.79 7.02 5.23
C MET A 56 2.44 6.36 4.91
N THR A 57 1.58 7.05 4.15
CA THR A 57 0.28 6.51 3.71
C THR A 57 0.44 5.32 2.79
N THR A 58 1.41 5.35 1.89
CA THR A 58 1.71 4.24 0.97
C THR A 58 2.16 2.99 1.74
N LEU A 59 3.07 3.16 2.71
CA LEU A 59 3.54 2.06 3.56
C LEU A 59 2.43 1.53 4.47
N GLN A 60 1.56 2.40 5.01
CA GLN A 60 0.43 1.99 5.83
C GLN A 60 -0.59 1.19 5.02
N TYR A 61 -0.88 1.60 3.78
CA TYR A 61 -1.72 0.84 2.85
C TYR A 61 -1.17 -0.57 2.61
N MET A 62 0.13 -0.69 2.33
CA MET A 62 0.77 -1.97 2.04
C MET A 62 0.82 -2.91 3.24
N ARG A 63 0.92 -2.38 4.46
CA ARG A 63 1.07 -3.17 5.69
C ARG A 63 -0.27 -3.56 6.31
N GLU A 64 -1.21 -2.63 6.40
CA GLU A 64 -2.45 -2.78 7.18
C GLU A 64 -3.68 -3.05 6.30
N TYR A 65 -3.53 -3.07 4.96
CA TYR A 65 -4.63 -3.24 3.99
C TYR A 65 -5.82 -2.28 4.21
N ARG A 66 -5.61 -1.13 4.88
CA ARG A 66 -6.64 -0.07 4.98
C ARG A 66 -7.06 0.39 3.58
N THR A 67 -8.33 0.77 3.43
CA THR A 67 -8.81 1.27 2.15
C THR A 67 -8.20 2.64 1.83
N TYR A 68 -8.01 2.93 0.54
CA TYR A 68 -7.56 4.26 0.13
C TYR A 68 -8.56 5.34 0.52
N GLU A 69 -9.86 5.03 0.58
CA GLU A 69 -10.91 5.94 1.04
C GLU A 69 -10.71 6.36 2.50
N GLU A 70 -10.48 5.40 3.40
CA GLU A 70 -10.23 5.68 4.82
C GLU A 70 -8.96 6.53 5.02
N ILE A 71 -7.88 6.16 4.34
CA ILE A 71 -6.63 6.92 4.41
C ILE A 71 -6.84 8.32 3.83
N ALA A 72 -7.52 8.44 2.69
CA ALA A 72 -7.78 9.74 2.07
C ALA A 72 -8.64 10.65 2.98
N ALA A 73 -9.58 10.08 3.73
CA ALA A 73 -10.39 10.79 4.72
C ALA A 73 -9.52 11.34 5.87
N ASP A 74 -8.59 10.54 6.42
CA ASP A 74 -7.69 10.98 7.50
C ASP A 74 -6.85 12.20 7.10
N PHE A 75 -6.44 12.28 5.83
CA PHE A 75 -5.61 13.37 5.29
C PHE A 75 -6.42 14.48 4.59
N GLY A 76 -7.74 14.34 4.47
CA GLY A 76 -8.61 15.30 3.76
C GLY A 76 -8.24 15.49 2.28
N ILE A 77 -7.92 14.38 1.60
CA ILE A 77 -7.57 14.33 0.16
C ILE A 77 -8.59 13.46 -0.58
N HIS A 78 -8.72 13.64 -1.89
CA HIS A 78 -9.53 12.77 -2.72
C HIS A 78 -8.83 11.42 -2.95
N GLU A 79 -9.55 10.31 -2.85
CA GLU A 79 -9.04 8.95 -3.00
C GLU A 79 -8.21 8.78 -4.28
N SER A 80 -8.75 9.19 -5.43
CA SER A 80 -8.07 9.08 -6.73
C SER A 80 -6.70 9.75 -6.76
N ASN A 81 -6.54 10.90 -6.07
CA ASN A 81 -5.24 11.58 -5.97
C ASN A 81 -4.26 10.79 -5.11
N LEU A 82 -4.73 10.13 -4.05
CA LEU A 82 -3.91 9.26 -3.22
C LEU A 82 -3.47 8.00 -4.00
N ILE A 83 -4.37 7.36 -4.75
CA ILE A 83 -4.06 6.20 -5.58
C ILE A 83 -2.96 6.51 -6.59
N HIS A 84 -3.12 7.58 -7.38
CA HIS A 84 -2.12 7.94 -8.41
C HIS A 84 -0.76 8.29 -7.79
N ARG A 85 -0.75 8.90 -6.60
CA ARG A 85 0.49 9.25 -5.92
C ARG A 85 1.17 8.04 -5.29
N SER A 86 0.39 7.14 -4.71
CA SER A 86 0.86 5.86 -4.16
C SER A 86 1.51 5.02 -5.25
N GLN A 87 0.86 4.87 -6.41
CA GLN A 87 1.42 4.21 -7.59
C GLN A 87 2.73 4.84 -8.06
N TRP A 88 2.82 6.18 -8.06
CA TRP A 88 4.06 6.86 -8.41
C TRP A 88 5.19 6.57 -7.41
N VAL A 89 4.89 6.53 -6.11
CA VAL A 89 5.85 6.15 -5.07
C VAL A 89 6.33 4.71 -5.27
N GLU A 90 5.41 3.77 -5.48
CA GLU A 90 5.73 2.37 -5.76
C GLU A 90 6.72 2.22 -6.92
N VAL A 91 6.40 2.81 -8.08
CA VAL A 91 7.25 2.73 -9.27
C VAL A 91 8.62 3.37 -9.02
N THR A 92 8.65 4.51 -8.34
CA THR A 92 9.90 5.24 -8.07
C THR A 92 10.81 4.47 -7.11
N LEU A 93 10.24 3.84 -6.09
CA LEU A 93 11.00 3.02 -5.14
C LEU A 93 11.53 1.74 -5.78
N VAL A 94 10.76 1.09 -6.64
CA VAL A 94 11.23 -0.07 -7.42
C VAL A 94 12.39 0.32 -8.34
N GLN A 95 12.30 1.48 -9.01
CA GLN A 95 13.41 2.03 -9.80
C GLN A 95 14.63 2.38 -8.95
N GLY A 96 14.42 2.77 -7.68
CA GLY A 96 15.46 3.01 -6.68
C GLY A 96 16.08 1.73 -6.11
N GLY A 97 15.68 0.54 -6.56
CA GLY A 97 16.22 -0.74 -6.09
C GLY A 97 15.55 -1.29 -4.84
N PHE A 98 14.47 -0.66 -4.34
CA PHE A 98 13.70 -1.21 -3.23
C PHE A 98 12.77 -2.30 -3.74
N THR A 99 12.93 -3.51 -3.20
CA THR A 99 11.99 -4.60 -3.44
C THR A 99 10.80 -4.41 -2.51
N ILE A 100 9.77 -3.74 -3.00
CA ILE A 100 8.46 -3.69 -2.33
C ILE A 100 7.71 -4.97 -2.74
N SER A 101 8.24 -6.13 -2.33
CA SER A 101 7.43 -7.33 -2.38
C SER A 101 6.25 -7.10 -1.43
N ARG A 102 5.02 -7.38 -1.88
CA ARG A 102 3.97 -7.81 -0.96
C ARG A 102 4.46 -9.14 -0.39
N THR A 103 5.38 -9.07 0.57
CA THR A 103 5.93 -10.29 1.15
C THR A 103 4.72 -11.01 1.76
N PRO A 104 4.47 -12.28 1.40
CA PRO A 104 3.54 -13.07 2.18
C PRO A 104 4.01 -13.02 3.63
N LEU A 105 3.06 -13.05 4.56
CA LEU A 105 3.35 -12.99 5.98
C LEU A 105 4.50 -13.94 6.34
N SER A 106 5.21 -13.62 7.42
CA SER A 106 6.18 -14.51 8.07
C SER A 106 5.71 -15.97 7.97
N SER A 107 6.62 -16.91 7.74
CA SER A 107 6.32 -18.35 7.63
C SER A 107 5.53 -18.92 8.83
N GLU A 108 5.44 -18.19 9.94
CA GLU A 108 4.62 -18.50 11.12
C GLU A 108 3.11 -18.27 10.91
N ASP A 109 2.72 -17.40 9.97
CA ASP A 109 1.32 -17.05 9.66
C ASP A 109 0.82 -17.71 8.36
N THR A 110 1.65 -18.55 7.72
CA THR A 110 1.26 -19.25 6.50
C THR A 110 0.41 -20.48 6.85
N VAL A 111 -0.91 -20.32 6.83
CA VAL A 111 -1.82 -21.47 6.86
C VAL A 111 -1.80 -22.11 5.46
N MET A 112 -1.23 -23.31 5.33
CA MET A 112 -1.46 -24.13 4.14
C MET A 112 -2.93 -24.54 4.11
N ILE A 113 -3.70 -23.91 3.22
CA ILE A 113 -5.08 -24.33 2.93
C ILE A 113 -4.97 -25.35 1.80
N ASP A 114 -5.12 -26.64 2.13
CA ASP A 114 -5.26 -27.71 1.14
C ASP A 114 -6.62 -27.56 0.45
N ALA A 115 -6.62 -27.07 -0.78
CA ALA A 115 -7.82 -26.96 -1.61
C ALA A 115 -8.02 -28.28 -2.37
N THR A 116 -8.54 -29.31 -1.70
CA THR A 116 -9.01 -30.51 -2.41
C THR A 116 -10.24 -30.14 -3.24
N GLU A 117 -10.14 -30.22 -4.56
CA GLU A 117 -11.28 -30.09 -5.46
C GLU A 117 -12.25 -31.26 -5.25
N VAL A 118 -13.25 -31.08 -4.39
CA VAL A 118 -14.37 -32.02 -4.29
C VAL A 118 -15.26 -31.79 -5.49
N LYS A 119 -15.45 -32.82 -6.32
CA LYS A 119 -16.41 -32.76 -7.44
C LYS A 119 -17.79 -32.40 -6.90
N ILE A 120 -18.25 -31.19 -7.20
CA ILE A 120 -19.59 -30.74 -6.86
C ILE A 120 -20.57 -31.59 -7.66
N ASN A 121 -21.39 -32.41 -6.98
CA ASN A 121 -22.42 -33.19 -7.64
C ASN A 121 -23.53 -32.24 -8.12
N ARG A 122 -23.40 -31.74 -9.35
CA ARG A 122 -24.43 -30.90 -9.98
C ARG A 122 -25.69 -31.73 -10.18
N PRO A 123 -26.84 -31.37 -9.58
CA PRO A 123 -28.09 -32.07 -9.85
C PRO A 123 -28.41 -31.98 -11.35
N LYS A 124 -28.60 -33.12 -12.00
CA LYS A 124 -29.00 -33.20 -13.40
C LYS A 124 -30.44 -32.69 -13.50
N LYS A 125 -30.68 -31.68 -14.34
CA LYS A 125 -32.04 -31.21 -14.61
C LYS A 125 -32.81 -32.31 -15.34
N THR A 126 -33.87 -32.83 -14.74
CA THR A 126 -34.85 -33.65 -15.44
C THR A 126 -35.73 -32.71 -16.25
N ILE A 127 -35.72 -32.87 -17.58
CA ILE A 127 -36.62 -32.17 -18.50
C ILE A 127 -37.99 -32.86 -18.38
N SER A 128 -38.70 -32.64 -17.28
CA SER A 128 -40.07 -33.11 -17.11
C SER A 128 -40.77 -32.28 -16.04
N GLU A 129 -40.84 -30.98 -16.27
CA GLU A 129 -41.82 -30.06 -15.67
C GLU A 129 -41.89 -28.81 -16.56
N LEU A 130 -42.03 -29.06 -17.87
CA LEU A 130 -42.65 -28.12 -18.81
C LEU A 130 -44.14 -28.46 -18.81
N LEU A 131 -44.87 -27.99 -17.81
CA LEU A 131 -46.33 -28.00 -17.81
C LEU A 131 -46.83 -26.65 -17.29
N TRP A 132 -47.22 -25.83 -18.27
CA TRP A 132 -48.01 -24.60 -18.27
C TRP A 132 -47.42 -23.35 -17.60
#